data_AF-A0AAV8ZWR0-F1
#
_entry.id   AF-A0AAV8ZWR0-F1
#
_cell.length_a   1.000
_cell.length_b   1.000
_cell.length_c   1.000
_cell.angle_alpha   90.00
_cell.angle_beta   90.00
_cell.angle_gamma   90.00
#
_symmetry.space_group_name_H-M   'P 1'
#
loop_
_entity.id
_entity.type
_entity.pdbx_description
1 polymer ?
#
loop_
_entity_poly.entity_id
_entity_poly.type
_entity_poly.pdbx_seq_one_letter_code
_entity_poly.pdbx_strand_id
1 'polypeptide(L)'
;MDRIRADHHYTISYSKANRAKWKAMERIFGNWEESYAELPLYVDALRRSNPGTTVFFEGPVIQENNMGRPIRQFERVFWAFGPALEAFKHCRPLVCIDGTHLYGKYKGNLLIATACDAENGLLPIAFAIVESENRSSWTFFLWNLFFSVGGINNLCVISDRHLGIIAGMKDIEESWLDQVPPQTWALCYDDGRRHGTMTTNRAESMNSVLKGVRGLPITAILQQTFIRVSEYFYTRRESAESMSGEHVPSMQQHLERTAHDARAMLVRRLDRSEFNVQDKNAVMYIVFLLI
;
A
#
# COMPACT_ATOMS: atom_id res chain seq x y z
N MET A 1 -26.63 -17.25 7.22
CA MET A 1 -27.45 -18.14 8.06
C MET A 1 -28.92 -17.91 7.78
N ASP A 2 -29.38 -16.66 7.84
CA ASP A 2 -30.79 -16.30 7.60
C ASP A 2 -31.28 -16.65 6.19
N ARG A 3 -30.43 -16.47 5.16
CA ARG A 3 -30.74 -16.93 3.79
C ARG A 3 -31.01 -18.43 3.70
N ILE A 4 -30.16 -19.27 4.31
CA ILE A 4 -30.35 -20.74 4.28
C ILE A 4 -31.65 -21.15 4.98
N ARG A 5 -32.00 -20.47 6.07
CA ARG A 5 -33.25 -20.71 6.79
C ARG A 5 -34.47 -20.29 5.97
N ALA A 6 -34.37 -19.19 5.23
CA ALA A 6 -35.44 -18.71 4.35
C ALA A 6 -35.64 -19.62 3.13
N ASP A 7 -34.56 -20.01 2.47
CA ASP A 7 -34.60 -20.70 1.17
C ASP A 7 -34.83 -22.21 1.31
N HIS A 8 -34.40 -22.81 2.43
CA HIS A 8 -34.42 -24.27 2.62
C HIS A 8 -35.16 -24.72 3.88
N HIS A 9 -35.80 -23.79 4.61
CA HIS A 9 -36.53 -24.06 5.86
C HIS A 9 -35.72 -24.86 6.90
N TYR A 10 -34.39 -24.76 6.84
CA TYR A 10 -33.47 -25.54 7.67
C TYR A 10 -32.54 -24.61 8.44
N THR A 11 -32.55 -24.74 9.77
CA THR A 11 -31.64 -23.99 10.65
C THR A 11 -30.34 -24.77 10.82
N ILE A 12 -29.29 -24.30 10.17
CA ILE A 12 -27.94 -24.83 10.29
C ILE A 12 -27.23 -24.24 11.52
N SER A 13 -26.39 -25.03 12.21
CA SER A 13 -25.56 -24.50 13.30
C SER A 13 -24.38 -23.68 12.76
N TYR A 14 -23.91 -22.69 13.53
CA TYR A 14 -22.74 -21.89 13.15
C TYR A 14 -21.54 -22.74 12.74
N SER A 15 -21.24 -23.78 13.53
CA SER A 15 -20.13 -24.71 13.26
C SER A 15 -20.29 -25.46 11.93
N LYS A 16 -21.50 -25.89 11.58
CA LYS A 16 -21.78 -26.60 10.31
C LYS A 16 -21.69 -25.64 9.12
N ALA A 17 -22.17 -24.40 9.27
CA ALA A 17 -22.04 -23.37 8.25
C ALA A 17 -20.57 -22.95 8.03
N ASN A 18 -19.79 -22.76 9.10
CA ASN A 18 -18.38 -22.44 9.01
C ASN A 18 -17.60 -23.58 8.33
N ARG A 19 -17.89 -24.84 8.68
CA ARG A 19 -17.28 -26.01 8.02
C ARG A 19 -17.63 -26.07 6.53
N ALA A 20 -18.88 -25.79 6.15
CA ALA A 20 -19.28 -25.73 4.75
C ALA A 20 -18.57 -24.60 3.99
N LYS A 21 -18.43 -23.42 4.62
CA LYS A 21 -17.65 -22.30 4.07
C LYS A 21 -16.20 -22.71 3.79
N TRP A 22 -15.52 -23.34 4.74
CA TRP A 22 -14.13 -23.80 4.53
C TRP A 22 -14.01 -24.80 3.40
N LYS A 23 -14.91 -25.78 3.31
CA LYS A 23 -14.93 -26.74 2.19
C LYS A 23 -15.19 -26.07 0.83
N ALA A 24 -16.03 -25.05 0.79
CA ALA A 24 -16.26 -24.29 -0.43
C ALA A 24 -15.02 -23.46 -0.81
N MET A 25 -14.37 -22.82 0.15
CA MET A 25 -13.12 -22.08 -0.07
C MET A 25 -12.02 -22.99 -0.61
N GLU A 26 -11.83 -24.17 0.00
CA GLU A 26 -10.85 -25.16 -0.43
C GLU A 26 -11.11 -25.67 -1.86
N ARG A 27 -12.38 -25.85 -2.24
CA ARG A 27 -12.76 -26.22 -3.62
C ARG A 27 -12.44 -25.14 -4.65
N ILE A 28 -12.50 -23.86 -4.28
CA ILE A 28 -12.31 -22.74 -5.20
C ILE A 28 -10.84 -22.33 -5.28
N PHE A 29 -10.16 -22.28 -4.13
CA PHE A 29 -8.83 -21.68 -3.97
C PHE A 29 -7.72 -22.70 -3.66
N GLY A 30 -8.07 -23.99 -3.58
CA GLY A 30 -7.15 -25.04 -3.19
C GLY A 30 -6.98 -25.17 -1.69
N ASN A 31 -6.20 -26.17 -1.30
CA ASN A 31 -5.87 -26.45 0.10
C ASN A 31 -4.73 -25.55 0.59
N TRP A 32 -4.72 -25.20 1.89
CA TRP A 32 -3.68 -24.34 2.45
C TRP A 32 -2.30 -25.01 2.41
N GLU A 33 -2.16 -26.28 2.77
CA GLU A 33 -0.88 -27.01 2.71
C GLU A 33 -0.31 -27.05 1.29
N GLU A 34 -1.12 -27.47 0.33
CA GLU A 34 -0.72 -27.56 -1.08
C GLU A 34 -0.32 -26.19 -1.62
N SER A 35 -1.01 -25.12 -1.23
CA SER A 35 -0.66 -23.77 -1.65
C SER A 35 0.76 -23.34 -1.27
N TYR A 36 1.29 -23.79 -0.12
CA TYR A 36 2.70 -23.51 0.23
C TYR A 36 3.68 -24.34 -0.60
N ALA A 37 3.31 -25.58 -0.94
CA ALA A 37 4.14 -26.44 -1.78
C ALA A 37 4.21 -25.92 -3.24
N GLU A 38 3.11 -25.37 -3.74
CA GLU A 38 3.00 -24.82 -5.11
C GLU A 38 3.56 -23.40 -5.25
N LEU A 39 3.72 -22.67 -4.14
CA LEU A 39 4.09 -21.26 -4.14
C LEU A 39 5.34 -20.93 -4.97
N PRO A 40 6.45 -21.70 -4.93
CA PRO A 40 7.62 -21.42 -5.77
C PRO A 40 7.31 -21.50 -7.27
N LEU A 41 6.60 -22.54 -7.70
CA LEU A 41 6.21 -22.72 -9.10
C LEU A 41 5.23 -21.63 -9.56
N TYR A 42 4.30 -21.24 -8.68
CA TYR A 42 3.37 -20.15 -8.91
C TYR A 42 4.11 -18.82 -9.11
N VAL A 43 5.08 -18.51 -8.24
CA VAL A 43 5.91 -17.31 -8.33
C VAL A 43 6.74 -17.29 -9.61
N ASP A 44 7.30 -18.42 -10.03
CA ASP A 44 8.04 -18.52 -11.29
C ASP A 44 7.14 -18.31 -12.52
N ALA A 45 5.90 -18.79 -12.48
CA ALA A 45 4.91 -18.50 -13.52
C ALA A 45 4.49 -17.02 -13.52
N LEU A 46 4.31 -16.43 -12.34
CA LEU A 46 3.97 -15.02 -12.18
C LEU A 46 5.08 -14.11 -12.73
N ARG A 47 6.34 -14.38 -12.41
CA ARG A 47 7.48 -13.59 -12.92
C ARG A 47 7.61 -13.64 -14.43
N ARG A 48 7.36 -14.80 -15.04
CA ARG A 48 7.39 -14.97 -16.50
C ARG A 48 6.26 -14.23 -17.19
N SER A 49 5.07 -14.23 -16.60
CA SER A 49 3.88 -13.56 -17.16
C SER A 49 3.83 -12.06 -16.85
N ASN A 50 4.50 -11.60 -15.80
CA ASN A 50 4.52 -10.21 -15.36
C ASN A 50 5.97 -9.72 -15.14
N PRO A 51 6.69 -9.37 -16.22
CA PRO A 51 8.07 -8.90 -16.13
C PRO A 51 8.24 -7.73 -15.15
N GLY A 52 9.38 -7.72 -14.45
CA GLY A 52 9.67 -6.72 -13.42
C GLY A 52 9.07 -7.04 -12.04
N THR A 53 8.26 -8.09 -11.90
CA THR A 53 7.80 -8.55 -10.58
C THR A 53 8.96 -9.04 -9.71
N THR A 54 9.11 -8.42 -8.54
CA THR A 54 10.07 -8.83 -7.51
C THR A 54 9.37 -9.72 -6.48
N VAL A 55 10.07 -10.77 -6.04
CA VAL A 55 9.59 -11.72 -5.02
C VAL A 55 10.80 -12.20 -4.22
N PHE A 56 10.72 -12.09 -2.89
CA PHE A 56 11.81 -12.48 -2.00
C PHE A 56 11.28 -13.40 -0.92
N PHE A 57 11.94 -14.54 -0.73
CA PHE A 57 11.64 -15.50 0.33
C PHE A 57 12.69 -15.38 1.43
N GLU A 58 12.26 -15.49 2.67
CA GLU A 58 13.14 -15.55 3.83
C GLU A 58 12.74 -16.72 4.75
N GLY A 59 13.77 -17.30 5.34
CA GLY A 59 13.65 -18.30 6.41
C GLY A 59 14.96 -19.06 6.64
N PRO A 60 15.08 -19.72 7.81
CA PRO A 60 16.32 -20.33 8.25
C PRO A 60 16.68 -21.52 7.38
N VAL A 61 17.98 -21.75 7.21
CA VAL A 61 18.48 -23.00 6.65
C VAL A 61 18.30 -24.08 7.71
N ILE A 62 17.51 -25.10 7.40
CA ILE A 62 17.24 -26.22 8.30
C ILE A 62 18.11 -27.43 8.00
N GLN A 63 18.52 -27.60 6.75
CA GLN A 63 19.34 -28.73 6.32
C GLN A 63 20.06 -28.38 5.02
N GLU A 64 21.08 -29.15 4.64
CA GLU A 64 21.62 -29.17 3.28
C GLU A 64 21.18 -30.46 2.58
N ASN A 65 20.83 -30.37 1.31
CA ASN A 65 20.57 -31.57 0.51
C ASN A 65 21.89 -32.27 0.13
N ASN A 66 21.79 -33.44 -0.51
CA ASN A 66 22.95 -34.23 -0.93
C ASN A 66 23.91 -33.52 -1.92
N MET A 67 23.53 -32.35 -2.43
CA MET A 67 24.32 -31.50 -3.32
C MET A 67 24.88 -30.25 -2.60
N GLY A 68 24.82 -30.19 -1.27
CA GLY A 68 25.26 -29.05 -0.46
C GLY A 68 24.39 -27.80 -0.62
N ARG A 69 23.17 -27.93 -1.17
CA ARG A 69 22.26 -26.78 -1.30
C ARG A 69 21.41 -26.64 -0.04
N PRO A 70 21.26 -25.42 0.49
CA PRO A 70 20.45 -25.18 1.68
C PRO A 70 18.97 -25.45 1.41
N ILE A 71 18.36 -26.26 2.26
CA ILE A 71 16.92 -26.43 2.42
C ILE A 71 16.48 -25.43 3.47
N ARG A 72 15.54 -24.55 3.11
CA ARG A 72 15.03 -23.50 4.00
C ARG A 72 13.63 -23.83 4.48
N GLN A 73 13.37 -23.49 5.74
CA GLN A 73 12.00 -23.40 6.24
C GLN A 73 11.38 -22.10 5.73
N PHE A 74 10.14 -22.13 5.27
CA PHE A 74 9.40 -20.92 4.90
C PHE A 74 9.03 -20.13 6.18
N GLU A 75 9.40 -18.85 6.22
CA GLU A 75 8.92 -17.92 7.26
C GLU A 75 8.22 -16.72 6.65
N ARG A 76 8.81 -16.11 5.62
CA ARG A 76 8.30 -14.87 5.03
C ARG A 76 8.40 -14.87 3.51
N VAL A 77 7.48 -14.16 2.88
CA VAL A 77 7.56 -13.82 1.45
C VAL A 77 7.14 -12.37 1.23
N PHE A 78 7.94 -11.65 0.45
CA PHE A 78 7.62 -10.34 -0.07
C PHE A 78 7.33 -10.44 -1.56
N TRP A 79 6.40 -9.64 -2.08
CA TRP A 79 6.24 -9.44 -3.52
C TRP A 79 5.81 -8.02 -3.88
N ALA A 80 6.29 -7.55 -5.03
CA ALA A 80 5.84 -6.32 -5.67
C ALA A 80 5.66 -6.56 -7.17
N PHE A 81 4.55 -6.08 -7.74
CA PHE A 81 4.25 -6.33 -9.15
C PHE A 81 4.98 -5.32 -10.04
N GLY A 82 5.63 -5.80 -11.11
CA GLY A 82 6.41 -4.95 -12.02
C GLY A 82 5.64 -3.72 -12.52
N PRO A 83 4.40 -3.85 -13.04
CA PRO A 83 3.59 -2.71 -13.45
C PRO A 83 3.28 -1.72 -12.31
N ALA A 84 3.10 -2.20 -11.08
CA ALA A 84 2.87 -1.34 -9.92
C ALA A 84 4.13 -0.55 -9.54
N LEU A 85 5.30 -1.18 -9.59
CA LEU A 85 6.59 -0.52 -9.38
C LEU A 85 6.86 0.53 -10.46
N GLU A 86 6.53 0.24 -11.72
CA GLU A 86 6.68 1.22 -12.80
C GLU A 86 5.73 2.41 -12.63
N ALA A 87 4.46 2.15 -12.35
CA ALA A 87 3.47 3.20 -12.14
C ALA A 87 3.79 4.08 -10.91
N PHE A 88 4.45 3.51 -9.89
CA PHE A 88 4.84 4.25 -8.71
C PHE A 88 5.80 5.41 -9.01
N LYS A 89 6.63 5.31 -10.07
CA LYS A 89 7.51 6.40 -10.52
C LYS A 89 6.75 7.66 -10.94
N HIS A 90 5.46 7.51 -11.28
CA HIS A 90 4.56 8.59 -11.67
C HIS A 90 3.58 8.99 -10.54
N CYS A 91 3.62 8.29 -9.42
CA CYS A 91 2.83 8.63 -8.23
C CYS A 91 3.50 9.74 -7.44
N ARG A 92 2.79 10.27 -6.44
CA ARG A 92 3.43 11.13 -5.43
C ARG A 92 4.51 10.31 -4.74
N PRO A 93 5.66 10.90 -4.36
CA PRO A 93 6.72 10.21 -3.63
C PRO A 93 6.28 10.04 -2.16
N LEU A 94 5.22 9.27 -1.97
CA LEU A 94 4.52 9.02 -0.72
C LEU A 94 4.05 7.58 -0.70
N VAL A 95 4.46 6.83 0.32
CA VAL A 95 4.02 5.46 0.56
C VAL A 95 3.39 5.36 1.94
N CYS A 96 2.18 4.84 1.99
CA CYS A 96 1.53 4.45 3.23
C CYS A 96 1.72 2.95 3.45
N ILE A 97 2.25 2.56 4.60
CA ILE A 97 2.45 1.16 5.01
C ILE A 97 1.53 0.80 6.17
N ASP A 98 1.03 -0.44 6.18
CA ASP A 98 0.20 -0.96 7.26
C ASP A 98 0.25 -2.48 7.29
N GLY A 99 -0.06 -3.06 8.45
CA GLY A 99 -0.09 -4.49 8.71
C GLY A 99 -1.51 -4.96 9.06
N THR A 100 -1.81 -6.22 8.74
CA THR A 100 -3.09 -6.78 9.17
C THR A 100 -3.03 -8.29 9.36
N HIS A 101 -3.75 -8.79 10.37
CA HIS A 101 -3.75 -10.22 10.66
C HIS A 101 -4.41 -11.04 9.55
N LEU A 102 -3.74 -12.12 9.16
CA LEU A 102 -4.32 -13.18 8.36
C LEU A 102 -5.36 -13.96 9.17
N TYR A 103 -6.36 -14.47 8.45
CA TYR A 103 -7.39 -15.34 8.98
C TYR A 103 -7.20 -16.75 8.39
N GLY A 104 -7.65 -17.78 9.09
CA GLY A 104 -7.61 -19.15 8.60
C GLY A 104 -6.62 -20.02 9.35
N LYS A 105 -6.11 -21.05 8.66
CA LYS A 105 -5.36 -22.15 9.29
C LYS A 105 -3.97 -21.71 9.76
N TYR A 106 -3.27 -20.95 8.92
CA TYR A 106 -1.94 -20.43 9.21
C TYR A 106 -2.06 -18.98 9.67
N LYS A 107 -1.55 -18.70 10.86
CA LYS A 107 -1.48 -17.35 11.41
C LYS A 107 -0.36 -16.56 10.74
N GLY A 108 -0.41 -15.25 10.89
CA GLY A 108 0.60 -14.34 10.39
C GLY A 108 -0.02 -12.97 10.12
N ASN A 109 0.78 -12.10 9.53
CA ASN A 109 0.37 -10.75 9.15
C ASN A 109 0.64 -10.55 7.66
N LEU A 110 -0.32 -9.91 6.99
CA LEU A 110 -0.15 -9.35 5.66
C LEU A 110 0.26 -7.89 5.82
N LEU A 111 1.47 -7.57 5.42
CA LEU A 111 1.97 -6.20 5.33
C LEU A 111 1.73 -5.66 3.92
N ILE A 112 1.37 -4.39 3.81
CA ILE A 112 1.01 -3.76 2.53
C ILE A 112 1.64 -2.37 2.46
N ALA A 113 2.19 -2.03 1.29
CA ALA A 113 2.59 -0.68 0.93
C ALA A 113 1.68 -0.15 -0.19
N THR A 114 1.24 1.10 -0.02
CA THR A 114 0.29 1.75 -0.94
C THR A 114 0.79 3.14 -1.30
N ALA A 115 0.81 3.44 -2.59
CA ALA A 115 1.11 4.76 -3.11
C ALA A 115 -0.17 5.52 -3.46
N CYS A 116 -0.04 6.83 -3.69
CA CYS A 116 -1.12 7.69 -4.16
C CYS A 116 -0.80 8.23 -5.56
N ASP A 117 -1.68 7.97 -6.53
CA ASP A 117 -1.61 8.60 -7.84
C ASP A 117 -1.98 10.10 -7.78
N ALA A 118 -1.91 10.77 -8.94
CA ALA A 118 -2.24 12.19 -9.07
C ALA A 118 -3.68 12.52 -8.64
N GLU A 119 -4.62 11.60 -8.84
CA GLU A 119 -6.05 11.72 -8.55
C GLU A 119 -6.43 11.12 -7.17
N ASN A 120 -5.43 10.96 -6.28
CA ASN A 120 -5.57 10.39 -4.94
C ASN A 120 -6.06 8.93 -4.91
N GLY A 121 -5.94 8.21 -6.03
CA GLY A 121 -6.14 6.77 -6.08
C GLY A 121 -5.08 6.01 -5.31
N LEU A 122 -5.51 5.00 -4.55
CA LEU A 122 -4.62 4.14 -3.79
C LEU A 122 -4.13 3.01 -4.70
N LEU A 123 -2.84 3.05 -5.04
CA LEU A 123 -2.16 1.99 -5.78
C LEU A 123 -1.43 1.08 -4.79
N PRO A 124 -1.82 -0.19 -4.63
CA PRO A 124 -1.02 -1.16 -3.89
C PRO A 124 0.26 -1.46 -4.66
N ILE A 125 1.41 -1.24 -4.03
CA ILE A 125 2.73 -1.38 -4.69
C ILE A 125 3.51 -2.61 -4.22
N ALA A 126 3.35 -3.01 -2.95
CA ALA A 126 4.07 -4.16 -2.40
C ALA A 126 3.29 -4.82 -1.26
N PHE A 127 3.63 -6.07 -1.01
CA PHE A 127 2.98 -6.92 -0.03
C PHE A 127 4.00 -7.85 0.62
N ALA A 128 3.74 -8.28 1.84
CA ALA A 128 4.45 -9.41 2.43
C ALA A 128 3.58 -10.23 3.37
N ILE A 129 3.84 -11.53 3.43
CA ILE A 129 3.34 -12.40 4.50
C ILE A 129 4.49 -12.64 5.45
N VAL A 130 4.26 -12.33 6.73
CA VAL A 130 5.22 -12.46 7.83
C VAL A 130 4.58 -13.19 9.01
N GLU A 131 5.42 -13.73 9.89
CA GLU A 131 4.98 -14.48 11.06
C GLU A 131 4.29 -13.61 12.12
N SER A 132 4.68 -12.33 12.25
CA SER A 132 4.06 -11.34 13.14
C SER A 132 4.54 -9.92 12.84
N GLU A 133 3.85 -8.91 13.35
CA GLU A 133 4.31 -7.50 13.31
C GLU A 133 5.38 -7.26 14.39
N ASN A 134 6.64 -7.50 14.05
CA ASN A 134 7.79 -7.27 14.93
C ASN A 134 8.91 -6.52 14.17
N ARG A 135 9.98 -6.10 14.87
CA ARG A 135 11.12 -5.40 14.28
C ARG A 135 11.66 -6.15 13.05
N SER A 136 11.95 -7.44 13.17
CA SER A 136 12.54 -8.24 12.09
C SER A 136 11.64 -8.32 10.86
N SER A 137 10.33 -8.53 11.03
CA SER A 137 9.36 -8.55 9.93
C SER A 137 9.26 -7.20 9.22
N TRP A 138 9.27 -6.11 9.98
CA TRP A 138 9.22 -4.76 9.42
C TRP A 138 10.53 -4.39 8.71
N THR A 139 11.69 -4.76 9.27
CA THR A 139 12.99 -4.61 8.60
C THR A 139 13.02 -5.40 7.28
N PHE A 140 12.56 -6.65 7.29
CA PHE A 140 12.43 -7.46 6.07
C PHE A 140 11.53 -6.79 5.03
N PHE A 141 10.35 -6.32 5.44
CA PHE A 141 9.40 -5.69 4.52
C PHE A 141 9.94 -4.40 3.92
N LEU A 142 10.43 -3.50 4.75
CA LEU A 142 10.92 -2.19 4.35
C LEU A 142 12.19 -2.30 3.49
N TRP A 143 13.11 -3.21 3.83
CA TRP A 143 14.31 -3.46 3.00
C TRP A 143 13.92 -3.87 1.59
N ASN A 144 13.04 -4.87 1.46
CA ASN A 144 12.60 -5.36 0.15
C ASN A 144 11.73 -4.35 -0.60
N LEU A 145 10.92 -3.55 0.11
CA LEU A 145 10.16 -2.45 -0.46
C LEU A 145 11.09 -1.43 -1.10
N PHE A 146 12.03 -0.87 -0.32
CA PHE A 146 12.95 0.15 -0.80
C PHE A 146 13.89 -0.35 -1.90
N PHE A 147 14.38 -1.58 -1.77
CA PHE A 147 15.14 -2.23 -2.82
C PHE A 147 14.32 -2.33 -4.13
N SER A 148 13.03 -2.67 -4.05
CA SER A 148 12.18 -2.86 -5.23
C SER A 148 11.74 -1.55 -5.88
N VAL A 149 11.44 -0.51 -5.11
CA VAL A 149 11.04 0.80 -5.66
C VAL A 149 12.24 1.60 -6.19
N GLY A 150 13.44 1.30 -5.71
CA GLY A 150 14.66 2.02 -6.06
C GLY A 150 14.76 3.39 -5.37
N GLY A 151 15.83 4.14 -5.68
CA GLY A 151 16.06 5.46 -5.12
C GLY A 151 15.04 6.48 -5.61
N ILE A 152 14.04 6.79 -4.78
CA ILE A 152 13.08 7.88 -5.03
C ILE A 152 13.45 9.06 -4.14
N ASN A 153 13.85 10.17 -4.77
CA ASN A 153 14.17 11.40 -4.06
C ASN A 153 12.94 11.92 -3.31
N ASN A 154 13.12 12.28 -2.03
CA ASN A 154 12.07 12.82 -1.16
C ASN A 154 10.88 11.89 -0.93
N LEU A 155 11.10 10.57 -0.97
CA LEU A 155 10.07 9.57 -0.65
C LEU A 155 9.62 9.71 0.81
N CYS A 156 8.37 10.10 1.03
CA CYS A 156 7.76 10.11 2.36
C CYS A 156 7.09 8.78 2.71
N VAL A 157 7.31 8.28 3.92
CA VAL A 157 6.64 7.08 4.46
C VAL A 157 5.65 7.48 5.55
N ILE A 158 4.40 7.05 5.39
CA ILE A 158 3.33 7.18 6.39
C ILE A 158 3.04 5.79 6.95
N SER A 159 3.08 5.66 8.27
CA SER A 159 2.74 4.43 8.98
C SER A 159 1.99 4.75 10.26
N ASP A 160 1.46 3.72 10.91
CA ASP A 160 1.09 3.85 12.32
C ASP A 160 2.36 3.95 13.20
N ARG A 161 2.16 4.12 14.51
CA ARG A 161 3.26 4.22 15.49
C ARG A 161 3.65 2.86 16.08
N HIS A 162 3.50 1.76 15.32
CA HIS A 162 3.90 0.45 15.81
C HIS A 162 5.41 0.39 16.05
N LEU A 163 5.84 -0.05 17.24
CA LEU A 163 7.26 -0.03 17.66
C LEU A 163 8.17 -0.82 16.71
N GLY A 164 7.65 -1.88 16.10
CA GLY A 164 8.36 -2.67 15.09
C GLY A 164 8.71 -1.86 13.83
N ILE A 165 7.83 -0.95 13.40
CA ILE A 165 8.08 -0.07 12.25
C ILE A 165 9.18 0.92 12.58
N ILE A 166 9.08 1.58 13.74
CA ILE A 166 10.10 2.55 14.18
C ILE A 166 11.48 1.89 14.25
N ALA A 167 11.55 0.68 14.80
CA ALA A 167 12.80 -0.06 14.87
C ALA A 167 13.31 -0.51 13.48
N GLY A 168 12.43 -1.01 12.62
CA GLY A 168 12.81 -1.42 11.25
C GLY A 168 13.26 -0.26 10.36
N MET A 169 12.66 0.92 10.51
CA MET A 169 13.12 2.13 9.82
C MET A 169 14.53 2.53 10.26
N LYS A 170 14.84 2.42 11.57
CA LYS A 170 16.20 2.67 12.09
C LYS A 170 17.23 1.69 11.56
N ASP A 171 16.88 0.41 11.49
CA ASP A 171 17.78 -0.63 10.94
C ASP A 171 18.16 -0.34 9.48
N ILE A 172 17.24 0.25 8.72
CA ILE A 172 17.46 0.64 7.33
C ILE A 172 18.22 1.97 7.25
N GLU A 173 17.99 2.87 8.20
CA GLU A 173 18.73 4.13 8.28
C GLU A 173 20.22 3.88 8.49
N GLU A 174 20.57 3.03 9.44
CA GLU A 174 21.95 2.62 9.76
C GLU A 174 22.66 1.87 8.60
N SER A 175 21.93 1.42 7.57
CA SER A 175 22.48 0.64 6.44
C SER A 175 22.45 1.35 5.09
N TRP A 176 21.42 2.15 4.78
CA TRP A 176 21.23 2.83 3.49
C TRP A 176 20.80 4.30 3.59
N LEU A 177 20.06 4.73 4.63
CA LEU A 177 19.55 6.12 4.73
C LEU A 177 20.48 7.10 5.45
N ASP A 178 21.65 6.70 5.95
CA ASP A 178 22.68 7.65 6.43
C ASP A 178 23.09 8.70 5.36
N GLN A 179 22.73 8.48 4.10
CA GLN A 179 22.91 9.42 2.98
C GLN A 179 21.71 10.34 2.72
N VAL A 180 20.58 10.15 3.41
CA VAL A 180 19.28 10.77 3.11
C VAL A 180 18.63 11.31 4.40
N PRO A 181 18.60 12.64 4.63
CA PRO A 181 18.16 13.22 5.91
C PRO A 181 16.73 12.77 6.30
N PRO A 182 16.43 12.47 7.59
CA PRO A 182 15.10 12.06 8.05
C PRO A 182 13.97 13.00 7.65
N GLN A 183 14.26 14.29 7.55
CA GLN A 183 13.35 15.32 7.07
C GLN A 183 12.85 15.03 5.66
N THR A 184 13.55 14.25 4.83
CA THR A 184 13.19 13.94 3.44
C THR A 184 12.18 12.80 3.31
N TRP A 185 12.00 11.98 4.36
CA TRP A 185 11.15 10.79 4.29
C TRP A 185 10.21 10.55 5.47
N ALA A 186 10.46 11.11 6.65
CA ALA A 186 9.61 10.91 7.82
C ALA A 186 8.72 12.12 8.10
N LEU A 187 7.40 11.88 8.17
CA LEU A 187 6.40 12.92 8.44
C LEU A 187 6.63 13.64 9.78
N CYS A 188 7.17 12.94 10.79
CA CYS A 188 7.48 13.53 12.09
C CYS A 188 8.60 14.59 12.05
N TYR A 189 9.35 14.69 10.93
CA TYR A 189 10.43 15.65 10.72
C TYR A 189 10.12 16.70 9.64
N ASP A 190 8.87 16.80 9.18
CA ASP A 190 8.45 17.60 8.01
C ASP A 190 7.49 18.78 8.34
N ASP A 191 7.36 19.20 9.60
CA ASP A 191 6.43 20.26 10.03
C ASP A 191 4.95 20.03 9.57
N GLY A 192 4.61 18.81 9.16
CA GLY A 192 3.27 18.32 8.86
C GLY A 192 2.66 18.72 7.51
N ARG A 193 3.45 19.09 6.49
CA ARG A 193 2.91 19.68 5.25
C ARG A 193 3.14 18.89 3.96
N ARG A 194 4.01 17.88 3.92
CA ARG A 194 4.35 17.19 2.66
C ARG A 194 3.20 16.33 2.16
N HIS A 195 2.74 16.66 0.96
CA HIS A 195 1.64 16.01 0.24
C HIS A 195 0.27 16.02 0.95
N GLY A 196 0.05 16.90 1.93
CA GLY A 196 -1.26 17.15 2.55
C GLY A 196 -1.91 15.93 3.22
N THR A 197 -1.11 14.95 3.64
CA THR A 197 -1.59 13.67 4.18
C THR A 197 -1.07 13.47 5.59
N MET A 198 -1.95 13.55 6.59
CA MET A 198 -1.54 13.49 8.00
C MET A 198 -1.94 12.19 8.73
N THR A 199 -2.68 11.29 8.07
CA THR A 199 -3.29 10.13 8.73
C THR A 199 -3.06 8.82 7.97
N THR A 200 -3.11 7.71 8.72
CA THR A 200 -3.00 6.33 8.25
C THR A 200 -4.25 5.82 7.53
N ASN A 201 -5.34 6.60 7.49
CA ASN A 201 -6.64 6.22 6.92
C ASN A 201 -6.54 5.60 5.51
N ARG A 202 -5.55 6.03 4.72
CA ARG A 202 -5.33 5.49 3.37
C ARG A 202 -4.86 4.04 3.38
N ALA A 203 -3.94 3.69 4.27
CA ALA A 203 -3.49 2.31 4.40
C ALA A 203 -4.60 1.43 5.02
N GLU A 204 -5.33 1.95 6.00
CA GLU A 204 -6.49 1.27 6.60
C GLU A 204 -7.60 0.96 5.57
N SER A 205 -7.86 1.89 4.65
CA SER A 205 -8.81 1.70 3.55
C SER A 205 -8.41 0.53 2.66
N MET A 206 -7.13 0.41 2.31
CA MET A 206 -6.63 -0.71 1.50
C MET A 206 -6.67 -2.03 2.27
N ASN A 207 -6.37 -1.99 3.56
CA ASN A 207 -6.56 -3.12 4.45
C ASN A 207 -8.02 -3.61 4.41
N SER A 208 -9.00 -2.71 4.46
CA SER A 208 -10.42 -3.05 4.37
C SER A 208 -10.78 -3.74 3.06
N VAL A 209 -10.24 -3.28 1.92
CA VAL A 209 -10.42 -3.92 0.60
C VAL A 209 -9.94 -5.37 0.59
N LEU A 210 -8.85 -5.67 1.30
CA LEU A 210 -8.30 -7.03 1.38
C LEU A 210 -8.88 -7.89 2.51
N LYS A 211 -9.89 -7.43 3.26
CA LYS A 211 -10.45 -8.18 4.40
C LYS A 211 -10.95 -9.58 4.02
N GLY A 212 -11.51 -9.74 2.81
CA GLY A 212 -11.96 -11.04 2.30
C GLY A 212 -10.82 -11.98 1.87
N VAL A 213 -9.64 -11.42 1.56
CA VAL A 213 -8.47 -12.15 1.04
C VAL A 213 -7.65 -12.76 2.18
N ARG A 214 -7.64 -12.14 3.35
CA ARG A 214 -6.87 -12.56 4.54
C ARG A 214 -7.14 -14.00 4.96
N GLY A 215 -8.31 -14.55 4.61
CA GLY A 215 -8.74 -15.90 4.94
C GLY A 215 -8.29 -16.99 3.98
N LEU A 216 -7.60 -16.65 2.89
CA LEU A 216 -7.35 -17.55 1.77
C LEU A 216 -6.00 -18.29 1.87
N PRO A 217 -5.82 -19.38 1.10
CA PRO A 217 -4.50 -20.00 0.88
C PRO A 217 -3.49 -19.00 0.29
N ILE A 218 -2.18 -19.22 0.49
CA ILE A 218 -1.16 -18.21 0.15
C ILE A 218 -1.08 -17.88 -1.34
N THR A 219 -1.21 -18.90 -2.21
CA THR A 219 -1.28 -18.69 -3.67
C THR A 219 -2.51 -17.88 -4.07
N ALA A 220 -3.64 -18.11 -3.41
CA ALA A 220 -4.85 -17.34 -3.62
C ALA A 220 -4.72 -15.90 -3.10
N ILE A 221 -4.02 -15.65 -1.99
CA ILE A 221 -3.70 -14.28 -1.55
C ILE A 221 -2.89 -13.56 -2.64
N LEU A 222 -1.85 -14.22 -3.16
CA LEU A 222 -1.00 -13.67 -4.20
C LEU A 222 -1.79 -13.40 -5.50
N GLN A 223 -2.66 -14.33 -5.90
CA GLN A 223 -3.57 -14.17 -7.03
C GLN A 223 -4.56 -13.01 -6.82
N GLN A 224 -5.18 -12.90 -5.65
CA GLN A 224 -6.14 -11.84 -5.36
C GLN A 224 -5.47 -10.47 -5.33
N THR A 225 -4.25 -10.36 -4.75
CA THR A 225 -3.50 -9.09 -4.81
C THR A 225 -3.15 -8.70 -6.25
N PHE A 226 -2.81 -9.67 -7.11
CA PHE A 226 -2.62 -9.41 -8.54
C PHE A 226 -3.90 -8.88 -9.19
N ILE A 227 -5.04 -9.56 -9.00
CA ILE A 227 -6.34 -9.14 -9.55
C ILE A 227 -6.68 -7.72 -9.10
N ARG A 228 -6.49 -7.38 -7.82
CA ARG A 228 -6.76 -6.03 -7.30
C ARG A 228 -5.91 -4.95 -7.96
N VAL A 229 -4.63 -5.23 -8.16
CA VAL A 229 -3.72 -4.31 -8.85
C VAL A 229 -4.11 -4.17 -10.32
N SER A 230 -4.51 -5.27 -10.99
CA SER A 230 -5.02 -5.22 -12.37
C SER A 230 -6.33 -4.44 -12.49
N GLU A 231 -7.29 -4.63 -11.58
CA GLU A 231 -8.55 -3.87 -11.52
C GLU A 231 -8.29 -2.36 -11.37
N TYR A 232 -7.32 -1.99 -10.54
CA TYR A 232 -6.89 -0.61 -10.39
C TYR A 232 -6.39 -0.05 -11.72
N PHE A 233 -5.47 -0.74 -12.40
CA PHE A 233 -4.95 -0.29 -13.70
C PHE A 233 -6.03 -0.19 -14.78
N TYR A 234 -6.94 -1.16 -14.84
CA TYR A 234 -8.06 -1.13 -15.76
C TYR A 234 -8.92 0.13 -15.53
N THR A 235 -9.31 0.39 -14.28
CA THR A 235 -10.12 1.56 -13.91
C THR A 235 -9.41 2.88 -14.24
N ARG A 236 -8.10 2.95 -14.00
CA ARG A 236 -7.30 4.15 -14.27
C ARG A 236 -7.13 4.40 -15.76
N ARG A 237 -7.00 3.34 -16.56
CA ARG A 237 -6.95 3.44 -18.02
C ARG A 237 -8.25 3.99 -18.59
N GLU A 238 -9.40 3.43 -18.21
CA GLU A 238 -10.71 3.93 -18.65
C GLU A 238 -10.90 5.40 -18.25
N SER A 239 -10.51 5.75 -17.01
CA SER A 239 -10.56 7.13 -16.52
C SER A 239 -9.70 8.04 -17.38
N ALA A 240 -8.45 7.65 -17.65
CA ALA A 240 -7.49 8.42 -18.44
C ALA A 240 -7.94 8.62 -19.90
N GLU A 241 -8.49 7.58 -20.53
CA GLU A 241 -9.04 7.65 -21.90
C GLU A 241 -10.24 8.61 -22.00
N SER A 242 -10.99 8.78 -20.91
CA SER A 242 -12.12 9.73 -20.85
C SER A 242 -11.72 11.17 -20.52
N MET A 243 -10.46 11.44 -20.17
CA MET A 243 -10.03 12.78 -19.78
C MET A 243 -9.83 13.68 -21.00
N SER A 244 -10.44 14.87 -20.95
CA SER A 244 -10.21 15.96 -21.91
C SER A 244 -9.65 17.18 -21.16
N GLY A 245 -8.34 17.18 -20.89
CA GLY A 245 -7.68 18.27 -20.18
C GLY A 245 -6.23 17.99 -19.84
N GLU A 246 -5.48 19.04 -19.49
CA GLU A 246 -4.07 18.94 -19.07
C GLU A 246 -3.90 18.43 -17.63
N HIS A 247 -4.93 18.61 -16.80
CA HIS A 247 -4.91 18.26 -15.38
C HIS A 247 -5.92 17.18 -15.04
N VAL A 248 -5.59 16.37 -14.03
CA VAL A 248 -6.53 15.40 -13.45
C VAL A 248 -7.72 16.11 -12.79
N PRO A 249 -8.92 15.50 -12.75
CA PRO A 249 -10.15 16.16 -12.30
C PRO A 249 -10.04 16.81 -10.92
N SER A 250 -9.42 16.14 -9.94
CA SER A 250 -9.24 16.69 -8.59
C SER A 250 -8.38 17.95 -8.59
N MET A 251 -7.34 18.01 -9.42
CA MET A 251 -6.48 19.19 -9.55
C MET A 251 -7.23 20.32 -10.26
N GLN A 252 -7.94 20.02 -11.35
CA GLN A 252 -8.76 21.00 -12.05
C GLN A 252 -9.79 21.64 -11.11
N GLN A 253 -10.49 20.81 -10.34
CA GLN A 253 -11.45 21.29 -9.34
C GLN A 253 -10.78 22.11 -8.23
N HIS A 254 -9.58 21.74 -7.81
CA HIS A 254 -8.82 22.50 -6.81
C HIS A 254 -8.39 23.88 -7.34
N LEU A 255 -7.93 23.96 -8.58
CA LEU A 255 -7.57 25.21 -9.25
C LEU A 255 -8.79 26.12 -9.43
N GLU A 256 -9.93 25.57 -9.86
CA GLU A 256 -11.17 26.31 -10.01
C GLU A 256 -11.68 26.87 -8.67
N ARG A 257 -11.64 26.07 -7.61
CA ARG A 257 -12.00 26.52 -6.25
C ARG A 257 -11.06 27.63 -5.77
N THR A 258 -9.75 27.43 -5.92
CA THR A 258 -8.74 28.41 -5.52
C THR A 258 -8.89 29.72 -6.30
N ALA A 259 -9.16 29.64 -7.60
CA ALA A 259 -9.41 30.81 -8.43
C ALA A 259 -10.72 31.51 -8.06
N HIS A 260 -11.77 30.77 -7.72
CA HIS A 260 -13.04 31.34 -7.24
C HIS A 260 -12.85 32.05 -5.90
N ASP A 261 -12.18 31.41 -4.94
CA ASP A 261 -11.89 31.99 -3.62
C ASP A 261 -10.98 33.22 -3.75
N ALA A 262 -9.95 33.18 -4.61
CA ALA A 262 -9.07 34.33 -4.86
C ALA A 262 -9.81 35.53 -5.45
N ARG A 263 -10.79 35.31 -6.35
CA ARG A 263 -11.64 36.40 -6.88
C ARG A 263 -12.54 37.04 -5.82
N ALA A 264 -12.84 36.33 -4.74
CA ALA A 264 -13.61 36.85 -3.63
C ALA A 264 -12.76 37.64 -2.61
N MET A 265 -11.43 37.66 -2.76
CA MET A 265 -10.54 38.39 -1.86
C MET A 265 -10.52 39.88 -2.19
N LEU A 266 -10.53 40.71 -1.14
CA LEU A 266 -10.44 42.16 -1.27
C LEU A 266 -8.98 42.59 -1.12
N VAL A 267 -8.39 43.09 -2.19
CA VAL A 267 -6.97 43.51 -2.23
C VAL A 267 -6.88 45.03 -2.16
N ARG A 268 -6.14 45.55 -1.18
CA ARG A 268 -5.79 46.97 -1.02
C ARG A 268 -4.29 47.13 -1.04
N ARG A 269 -3.78 47.98 -1.94
CA ARG A 269 -2.36 48.33 -1.98
C ARG A 269 -2.01 49.21 -0.77
N LEU A 270 -0.97 48.83 -0.04
CA LEU A 270 -0.41 49.62 1.07
C LEU A 270 0.80 50.44 0.60
N ASP A 271 1.69 49.84 -0.18
CA ASP A 271 2.89 50.50 -0.74
C ASP A 271 3.27 49.96 -2.13
N ARG A 272 4.49 50.19 -2.62
CA ARG A 272 4.99 49.74 -3.92
C ARG A 272 4.95 48.23 -4.11
N SER A 273 5.35 47.46 -3.11
CA SER A 273 5.38 46.00 -3.13
C SER A 273 4.48 45.36 -2.06
N GLU A 274 3.80 46.15 -1.24
CA GLU A 274 3.02 45.65 -0.10
C GLU A 274 1.51 45.79 -0.33
N PHE A 275 0.80 44.69 -0.10
CA PHE A 275 -0.64 44.58 -0.31
C PHE A 275 -1.31 43.98 0.93
N ASN A 276 -2.46 44.53 1.27
CA ASN A 276 -3.38 43.98 2.25
C ASN A 276 -4.45 43.18 1.52
N VAL A 277 -4.54 41.88 1.79
CA VAL A 277 -5.49 40.95 1.18
C VAL A 277 -6.43 40.45 2.26
N GLN A 278 -7.72 40.73 2.12
CA GLN A 278 -8.76 40.26 3.02
C GLN A 278 -9.53 39.11 2.38
N ASP A 279 -9.69 38.00 3.10
CA ASP A 279 -10.53 36.89 2.64
C ASP A 279 -12.03 37.11 2.93
N LYS A 280 -12.86 36.18 2.47
CA LYS A 280 -14.32 36.19 2.68
C LYS A 280 -14.75 36.10 4.15
N ASN A 281 -13.87 35.68 5.05
CA ASN A 281 -14.09 35.58 6.50
C ASN A 281 -13.50 36.77 7.27
N ALA A 282 -13.07 37.82 6.55
CA ALA A 282 -12.38 38.98 7.10
C ALA A 282 -11.03 38.70 7.77
N VAL A 283 -10.37 37.60 7.41
CA VAL A 283 -8.97 37.35 7.76
C VAL A 283 -8.09 38.20 6.85
N MET A 284 -7.13 38.89 7.46
CA MET A 284 -6.25 39.85 6.80
C MET A 284 -4.86 39.25 6.62
N TYR A 285 -4.31 39.38 5.41
CA TYR A 285 -2.99 38.94 5.03
C TYR A 285 -2.19 40.12 4.49
N ILE A 286 -0.95 40.28 4.93
CA ILE A 286 0.00 41.22 4.33
C ILE A 286 0.88 40.43 3.36
N VAL A 287 0.82 40.80 2.08
CA VAL A 287 1.54 40.12 1.00
C VAL A 287 2.58 41.08 0.42
N PHE A 288 3.83 40.62 0.38
CA PHE A 288 4.94 41.32 -0.26
C PHE A 288 5.21 40.69 -1.62
N LEU A 289 5.04 41.47 -2.69
CA LEU A 289 5.48 41.07 -4.03
C LEU A 289 6.97 41.36 -4.15
N LEU A 290 7.76 40.31 -4.42
CA LEU A 290 9.15 40.47 -4.82
C LEU A 290 9.16 41.02 -6.25
N ILE A 291 9.51 42.30 -6.40
CA ILE A 291 9.70 43.00 -7.67
C ILE A 291 11.20 43.08 -7.97
#